data_AF-A0A7T0PAG2-F1
#
_entry.id   AF-A0A7T0PAG2-F1
#
_cell.length_a   1.000
_cell.length_b   1.000
_cell.length_c   1.000
_cell.angle_alpha   90.00
_cell.angle_beta   90.00
_cell.angle_gamma   90.00
#
_symmetry.space_group_name_H-M   'P 1'
#
loop_
_entity.id
_entity.type
_entity.pdbx_description
1 polymer ?
#
loop_
_entity_poly.entity_id
_entity_poly.type
_entity_poly.pdbx_seq_one_letter_code
_entity_poly.pdbx_strand_id
1 'polypeptide(L)' 'MEAIALCSFFLATMVHGDVETLCGGKSCSAAQDCVNNQCVCTQIHCRIGCRYGFKRDENGCEYSCTCAKGFEKRQN' A
#
# COMPACT_ATOMS: atom_id res chain seq x y z
N MET A 1 23.10 10.14 -46.69
CA MET A 1 23.87 10.32 -45.44
C MET A 1 22.85 10.58 -44.36
N GLU A 2 22.22 9.49 -43.91
CA GLU A 2 21.01 9.49 -43.09
C GLU A 2 21.39 9.60 -41.60
N ALA A 3 20.53 10.28 -40.86
CA ALA A 3 20.74 10.81 -39.52
C ALA A 3 21.15 9.76 -38.46
N ILE A 4 22.43 9.76 -38.09
CA ILE A 4 22.91 9.13 -36.85
C ILE A 4 22.82 10.19 -35.75
N ALA A 5 21.61 10.47 -35.27
CA ALA A 5 21.39 11.48 -34.24
C ALA A 5 20.48 11.03 -33.11
N LEU A 6 20.29 9.73 -32.88
CA LEU A 6 19.34 9.26 -31.85
C LEU A 6 19.71 7.89 -31.21
N CYS A 7 20.98 7.51 -31.10
CA CYS A 7 21.35 6.27 -30.36
C CYS A 7 21.82 6.50 -28.91
N SER A 8 22.08 7.74 -28.50
CA SER A 8 22.66 8.02 -27.17
C SER A 8 21.66 8.56 -26.14
N PHE A 9 20.48 9.02 -26.59
CA PHE A 9 19.44 9.56 -25.70
C PHE A 9 18.30 8.58 -25.41
N PHE A 10 18.20 7.46 -26.13
CA PHE A 10 17.10 6.50 -25.98
C PHE A 10 17.25 5.53 -24.79
N LEU A 11 18.40 5.49 -24.11
CA LEU A 11 18.57 4.67 -22.90
C LEU A 11 18.16 5.38 -21.59
N ALA A 12 17.77 6.65 -21.66
CA ALA A 12 17.25 7.37 -20.49
C ALA A 12 15.71 7.32 -20.41
N THR A 13 15.05 6.40 -21.12
CA THR A 13 13.61 6.16 -20.98
C THR A 13 13.32 5.44 -19.67
N MET A 14 12.86 6.22 -18.69
CA MET A 14 11.89 5.77 -17.69
C MET A 14 12.35 4.66 -16.74
N VAL A 15 13.27 4.99 -15.82
CA VAL A 15 13.18 4.40 -14.48
C VAL A 15 12.05 5.13 -13.75
N HIS A 16 10.80 4.85 -14.13
CA HIS A 16 9.72 4.96 -13.15
C HIS A 16 9.92 3.77 -12.21
N GLY A 17 10.94 3.88 -11.35
CA GLY A 17 10.96 3.08 -10.15
C GLY A 17 9.82 3.63 -9.31
N ASP A 18 8.65 3.00 -9.40
CA ASP A 18 7.82 2.87 -8.23
C ASP A 18 8.77 2.43 -7.11
N VAL A 19 9.13 3.38 -6.23
CA VAL A 19 9.48 3.01 -4.86
C VAL A 19 8.19 2.41 -4.33
N GLU A 20 7.92 1.15 -4.68
CA GLU A 20 7.17 0.28 -3.81
C GLU A 20 7.89 0.45 -2.47
N THR A 21 7.14 0.91 -1.47
CA THR A 21 7.65 1.02 -0.11
C THR A 21 7.84 -0.42 0.38
N LEU A 22 8.93 -1.03 -0.07
CA LEU A 22 9.26 -2.42 0.16
C LEU A 22 9.78 -2.50 1.59
N CYS A 23 8.98 -3.11 2.45
CA CYS A 23 9.37 -3.43 3.80
C CYS A 23 10.08 -4.79 3.78
N GLY A 24 11.42 -4.79 3.86
CA GLY A 24 12.19 -6.04 3.85
C GLY A 24 12.00 -6.89 2.58
N GLY A 25 11.72 -6.25 1.44
CA GLY A 25 11.54 -6.94 0.15
C GLY A 25 10.11 -7.38 -0.16
N LYS A 26 9.11 -6.99 0.64
CA LYS A 26 7.68 -7.18 0.35
C LYS A 26 6.89 -5.89 0.59
N SER A 27 5.76 -5.73 -0.09
CA SER A 27 4.79 -4.68 0.22
C SER A 27 3.91 -5.12 1.41
N CYS A 28 3.70 -4.21 2.35
CA CYS A 28 2.78 -4.42 3.47
C CYS A 28 1.34 -4.06 3.07
N SER A 29 0.36 -4.64 3.74
CA SER A 29 -1.04 -4.24 3.55
C SER A 29 -1.30 -2.85 4.15
N ALA A 30 -2.43 -2.24 3.80
CA ALA A 30 -2.82 -0.92 4.31
C ALA A 30 -3.12 -0.87 5.83
N ALA A 31 -3.20 -2.01 6.52
CA ALA A 31 -3.40 -2.11 7.97
C ALA A 31 -2.09 -2.47 8.71
N GLN A 32 -0.96 -2.49 8.01
CA GLN A 32 0.34 -2.86 8.54
C GLN A 32 1.33 -1.70 8.46
N ASP A 33 2.18 -1.61 9.47
CA ASP A 33 3.32 -0.71 9.50
C ASP A 33 4.61 -1.51 9.23
N CYS A 34 5.59 -0.85 8.61
CA CYS A 34 6.91 -1.44 8.42
C CYS A 34 7.79 -1.17 9.65
N VAL A 35 8.10 -2.21 10.42
CA VAL A 35 8.97 -2.11 11.59
C VAL A 35 10.06 -3.17 11.48
N ASN A 36 11.33 -2.78 11.57
CA ASN A 36 12.49 -3.69 11.48
C ASN A 36 12.46 -4.60 10.23
N ASN A 37 12.13 -4.05 9.06
CA ASN A 37 11.98 -4.80 7.80
C ASN A 37 10.88 -5.89 7.82
N GLN A 38 9.91 -5.78 8.73
CA GLN A 38 8.80 -6.71 8.85
C GLN A 38 7.46 -5.95 8.89
N CYS A 39 6.48 -6.43 8.13
CA CYS A 39 5.11 -5.94 8.21
C CYS A 39 4.47 -6.43 9.52
N VAL A 40 4.07 -5.50 10.37
CA VAL A 40 3.37 -5.76 11.62
C VAL A 40 2.05 -5.01 11.64
N CYS A 41 1.02 -5.54 12.29
CA CYS A 41 -0.26 -4.84 12.38
C CYS A 41 -0.09 -3.50 13.09
N THR A 42 -0.73 -2.46 12.57
CA THR A 42 -0.74 -1.16 13.23
C THR A 42 -1.46 -1.26 14.56
N GLN A 43 -0.96 -0.54 15.58
CA GLN A 43 -1.64 -0.38 16.87
C GLN A 43 -2.30 1.00 17.01
N ILE A 44 -2.20 1.83 15.98
CA ILE A 44 -2.75 3.18 15.99
C ILE A 44 -4.20 3.09 15.54
N HIS A 45 -5.12 3.42 16.45
CA HIS A 45 -6.54 3.52 16.13
C HIS A 45 -7.04 4.96 16.29
N CYS A 46 -7.84 5.42 15.33
CA CYS A 46 -8.65 6.61 15.51
C CYS A 46 -9.61 6.41 16.68
N ARG A 47 -9.89 7.49 17.42
CA ARG A 47 -10.85 7.48 18.54
C ARG A 47 -12.30 7.48 18.05
N ILE A 48 -12.68 6.43 17.33
CA ILE A 48 -14.03 6.22 16.80
C ILE A 48 -14.69 5.02 17.47
N GLY A 49 -16.00 5.12 17.73
CA GLY A 49 -16.79 4.00 18.23
C GLY A 49 -17.41 3.21 17.09
N CYS A 50 -16.90 2.01 16.81
CA CYS A 50 -17.46 1.13 15.77
C CYS A 50 -18.40 0.10 16.40
N ARG A 51 -19.68 0.09 16.00
CA ARG A 51 -20.69 -0.88 16.51
C ARG A 51 -20.28 -2.35 16.32
N TYR A 52 -19.57 -2.65 15.24
CA TYR A 52 -19.13 -4.00 14.87
C TYR A 52 -17.61 -4.17 14.95
N GLY A 53 -16.90 -3.25 15.60
CA GLY A 53 -15.43 -3.24 15.66
C GLY A 53 -14.75 -2.65 14.42
N PHE A 54 -13.42 -2.66 14.43
CA PHE A 54 -12.59 -2.17 13.32
C PHE A 54 -12.58 -3.14 12.15
N LYS A 55 -12.44 -2.61 10.94
CA LYS A 55 -12.26 -3.40 9.72
C LYS A 55 -10.94 -4.16 9.83
N ARG A 56 -10.90 -5.40 9.35
CA ARG A 56 -9.67 -6.19 9.22
C ARG A 56 -9.33 -6.45 7.76
N ASP A 57 -8.04 -6.62 7.50
CA ASP A 57 -7.52 -7.07 6.21
C ASP A 57 -7.39 -8.61 6.16
N GLU A 58 -6.81 -9.12 5.07
CA GLU A 58 -6.58 -10.56 4.85
C GLU A 58 -5.55 -11.16 5.82
N ASN A 59 -4.67 -10.33 6.39
CA ASN A 59 -3.70 -10.71 7.41
C ASN A 59 -4.30 -10.69 8.83
N GLY A 60 -5.57 -10.29 8.97
CA GLY A 60 -6.25 -10.14 10.26
C GLY A 60 -5.91 -8.84 11.01
N CYS A 61 -5.14 -7.92 10.40
CA CYS A 61 -4.77 -6.65 10.98
C CYS A 61 -5.93 -5.65 10.91
N GLU A 62 -6.13 -4.89 11.98
CA GLU A 62 -7.18 -3.88 12.07
C GLU A 62 -6.75 -2.57 11.41
N TYR A 63 -7.64 -1.99 10.60
CA TYR A 63 -7.42 -0.67 10.01
C TYR A 63 -7.48 0.41 11.09
N SER A 64 -6.57 1.37 10.98
CA SER A 64 -6.45 2.46 11.95
C SER A 64 -7.76 3.24 12.16
N CYS A 65 -8.45 3.60 11.08
CA CYS A 65 -9.59 4.51 11.14
C CYS A 65 -10.81 4.03 10.35
N THR A 66 -10.96 2.71 10.14
CA THR A 66 -12.06 2.16 9.36
C THR A 66 -12.88 1.18 10.20
N CYS A 67 -14.18 1.41 10.31
CA CYS A 67 -15.09 0.46 10.94
C CYS A 67 -15.41 -0.71 10.01
N ALA A 68 -15.61 -1.89 10.58
CA ALA A 68 -16.19 -3.01 9.85
C ALA A 68 -17.63 -2.64 9.45
N LYS A 69 -17.91 -2.53 8.14
CA LYS A 69 -19.28 -2.48 7.65
C LYS A 69 -19.84 -3.89 7.74
N GLY A 70 -20.79 -4.11 8.63
CA GLY A 70 -21.63 -5.31 8.57
C GLY A 70 -22.37 -5.29 7.24
N PHE A 71 -21.88 -6.06 6.27
CA PHE A 71 -22.53 -6.35 4.99
C PHE A 71 -23.19 -5.14 4.27
N GLU A 72 -22.41 -4.13 3.88
CA GLU A 72 -22.88 -3.15 2.88
C GLU A 72 -22.05 -3.26 1.60
N LYS A 73 -22.38 -4.25 0.77
CA LYS A 73 -22.21 -4.07 -0.67
C LYS A 73 -23.26 -3.03 -1.12
N ARG A 74 -22.89 -1.75 -1.11
CA ARG A 74 -23.37 -0.79 -2.11
C ARG A 74 -22.15 -0.31 -2.90
N GLN A 75 -21.75 -1.11 -3.86
CA GLN A 75 -21.15 -0.58 -5.08
C GLN A 75 -22.35 -0.08 -5.88
N ASN A 76 -22.52 1.24 -5.92
CA ASN A 76 -23.45 1.90 -6.82
C ASN A 76 -22.91 1.79 -8.25
#